data_AF-A0A4Q6A9L8-F1
#
_entry.id   AF-A0A4Q6A9L8-F1
#
_cell.length_a   1.000
_cell.length_b   1.000
_cell.length_c   1.000
_cell.angle_alpha   90.00
_cell.angle_beta   90.00
_cell.angle_gamma   90.00
#
_symmetry.space_group_name_H-M   'P 1'
#
loop_
_entity.id
_entity.type
_entity.pdbx_description
1 polymer ?
#
loop_
_entity_poly.entity_id
_entity_poly.type
_entity_poly.pdbx_seq_one_letter_code
_entity_poly.pdbx_strand_id
1 'polypeptide(L)'
;SPKEMGLPGQEYFAGSHFNPNVTWWDQSTGFISYLTRCQYMLQQGRSVADVLYYYGDHVPNLGRYKQDDPAGALPGYDYDLINEDKLLNLTVSGNRIRLPHGVSYRLLVIPDHRTLSFAAIKKIAMLVADGATVLGPKPTTTASLVGFPNAEEKLVTMADQLWTKSSNPIGSNKFGKGRVIWGKTAAQVLQEDKIPADFQVIKTDTGLVFDYIHREIAGQVDFYFVSSQNRKKASLTCSFRNTGRQPELWDPVTGICRPLRFFKEQDGSTSVDLQFDPFGSAFIIFRLPSTQTAVSGSTPPKNYPEFHDLVTLDGKWQVRFDTAWGGPASARFDTLQDWISRSEPGIKYYSGKAVYQQSFDVPDLEGNNASNDHQHFIELGDVKDVGIASVTLNGKDLGITWCPPFRLPLGEALRASGNKLEILVVNSWRNRLIGDRDNSAGKKFTNTNITVRPDWQLVPSGLTGPVKIVTARW
;
A
#
# COMPACT_ATOMS: atom_id res chain seq x y z
N SER A 1 -0.31 -21.10 21.63
CA SER A 1 -1.18 -21.86 22.55
C SER A 1 -0.58 -23.23 22.84
N PRO A 2 -0.64 -23.75 24.07
CA PRO A 2 -0.39 -25.16 24.37
C PRO A 2 -1.33 -26.09 23.58
N LYS A 3 -0.92 -27.34 23.30
CA LYS A 3 -1.69 -28.29 22.48
C LYS A 3 -3.00 -28.71 23.15
N GLU A 4 -2.98 -28.84 24.47
CA GLU A 4 -4.11 -29.20 25.33
C GLU A 4 -5.26 -28.19 25.28
N MET A 5 -4.98 -26.94 24.89
CA MET A 5 -6.00 -25.91 24.70
C MET A 5 -6.74 -26.03 23.35
N GLY A 6 -6.41 -27.04 22.54
CA GLY A 6 -7.06 -27.27 21.25
C GLY A 6 -6.83 -26.12 20.27
N LEU A 7 -7.79 -25.92 19.38
CA LEU A 7 -7.74 -24.93 18.31
C LEU A 7 -8.98 -24.02 18.36
N PRO A 8 -8.89 -22.71 18.07
CA PRO A 8 -7.65 -21.96 17.82
C PRO A 8 -6.71 -21.88 19.03
N GLY A 9 -7.18 -22.27 20.22
CA GLY A 9 -6.39 -22.28 21.43
C GLY A 9 -6.42 -20.93 22.15
N GLN A 10 -5.43 -20.71 23.01
CA GLN A 10 -5.28 -19.45 23.73
C GLN A 10 -4.77 -18.33 22.83
N GLU A 11 -5.45 -17.19 22.91
CA GLU A 11 -5.16 -15.97 22.18
C GLU A 11 -5.09 -14.76 23.14
N TYR A 12 -4.34 -13.74 22.75
CA TYR A 12 -4.41 -12.44 23.43
C TYR A 12 -5.75 -11.78 23.14
N PHE A 13 -6.35 -11.05 24.10
CA PHE A 13 -7.71 -10.51 23.93
C PHE A 13 -7.82 -9.50 22.77
N ALA A 14 -6.71 -8.84 22.41
CA ALA A 14 -6.60 -8.00 21.23
C ALA A 14 -5.93 -8.76 20.07
N GLY A 15 -6.44 -8.55 18.86
CA GLY A 15 -5.82 -9.06 17.64
C GLY A 15 -4.63 -8.20 17.17
N SER A 16 -4.04 -8.49 16.01
CA SER A 16 -4.38 -9.60 15.10
C SER A 16 -3.88 -10.94 15.63
N HIS A 17 -4.72 -11.97 15.57
CA HIS A 17 -4.33 -13.34 15.91
C HIS A 17 -3.63 -13.94 14.70
N PHE A 18 -2.30 -13.83 14.64
CA PHE A 18 -1.48 -14.37 13.55
C PHE A 18 -0.48 -15.39 14.09
N ASN A 19 -0.88 -16.67 14.09
CA ASN A 19 -0.11 -17.77 14.66
C ASN A 19 -0.44 -19.11 13.96
N PRO A 20 0.31 -20.19 14.21
CA PRO A 20 0.11 -21.49 13.55
C PRO A 20 -1.28 -22.13 13.67
N ASN A 21 -2.10 -21.69 14.62
CA ASN A 21 -3.42 -22.22 14.85
C ASN A 21 -4.51 -21.52 14.02
N VAL A 22 -4.22 -20.45 13.29
CA VAL A 22 -5.19 -19.88 12.35
C VAL A 22 -5.44 -20.84 11.19
N THR A 23 -6.68 -20.91 10.72
CA THR A 23 -7.12 -21.84 9.67
C THR A 23 -6.29 -21.79 8.39
N TRP A 24 -5.75 -20.62 8.06
CA TRP A 24 -5.04 -20.30 6.82
C TRP A 24 -3.51 -20.23 6.98
N TRP A 25 -2.96 -20.69 8.11
CA TRP A 25 -1.52 -20.60 8.39
C TRP A 25 -0.65 -21.20 7.28
N ASP A 26 -1.03 -22.37 6.77
CA ASP A 26 -0.26 -23.06 5.72
C ASP A 26 -0.29 -22.33 4.37
N GLN A 27 -1.23 -21.41 4.17
CA GLN A 27 -1.33 -20.57 2.98
C GLN A 27 -0.80 -19.14 3.22
N SER A 28 -0.30 -18.84 4.43
CA SER A 28 0.18 -17.50 4.82
C SER A 28 1.37 -17.02 3.98
N THR A 29 2.10 -17.93 3.34
CA THR A 29 3.26 -17.62 2.50
C THR A 29 2.91 -16.67 1.34
N GLY A 30 1.67 -16.69 0.83
CA GLY A 30 1.20 -15.73 -0.17
C GLY A 30 1.29 -14.28 0.34
N PHE A 31 0.73 -14.01 1.53
CA PHE A 31 0.74 -12.70 2.15
C PHE A 31 2.14 -12.31 2.67
N ILE A 32 2.85 -13.24 3.30
CA ILE A 32 4.21 -12.99 3.81
C ILE A 32 5.19 -12.69 2.67
N SER A 33 5.04 -13.32 1.49
CA SER A 33 5.87 -13.00 0.32
C SER A 33 5.64 -11.56 -0.16
N TYR A 34 4.39 -11.09 -0.19
CA TYR A 34 4.09 -9.69 -0.49
C TYR A 34 4.77 -8.74 0.50
N LEU A 35 4.61 -8.98 1.81
CA LEU A 35 5.26 -8.16 2.84
C LEU A 35 6.79 -8.18 2.70
N THR A 36 7.37 -9.33 2.43
CA THR A 36 8.82 -9.49 2.25
C THR A 36 9.32 -8.66 1.07
N ARG A 37 8.66 -8.72 -0.09
CA ARG A 37 9.03 -7.91 -1.26
C ARG A 37 8.86 -6.41 -1.00
N CYS A 38 7.74 -6.02 -0.40
CA CYS A 38 7.49 -4.63 -0.03
C CYS A 38 8.56 -4.09 0.92
N GLN A 39 8.84 -4.79 2.02
CA GLN A 39 9.84 -4.36 3.00
C GLN A 39 11.25 -4.37 2.42
N TYR A 40 11.60 -5.37 1.60
CA TYR A 40 12.88 -5.41 0.92
C TYR A 40 13.10 -4.14 0.10
N MET A 41 12.14 -3.77 -0.75
CA MET A 41 12.19 -2.56 -1.57
C MET A 41 12.17 -1.29 -0.70
N LEU A 42 11.24 -1.20 0.25
CA LEU A 42 11.08 -0.05 1.14
C LEU A 42 12.23 0.14 2.14
N GLN A 43 13.23 -0.74 2.18
CA GLN A 43 14.47 -0.54 2.96
C GLN A 43 15.64 -0.09 2.09
N GLN A 44 15.53 -0.14 0.77
CA GLN A 44 16.62 0.23 -0.13
C GLN A 44 16.84 1.74 -0.16
N GLY A 45 18.09 2.18 -0.26
CA GLY A 45 18.41 3.59 -0.46
C GLY A 45 17.89 4.51 0.64
N ARG A 46 17.50 5.72 0.28
CA ARG A 46 17.05 6.78 1.21
C ARG A 46 15.64 7.24 0.89
N SER A 47 14.91 7.67 1.92
CA SER A 47 13.63 8.36 1.73
C SER A 47 13.83 9.69 1.01
N VAL A 48 12.88 10.05 0.15
CA VAL A 48 12.84 11.34 -0.53
C VAL A 48 11.62 12.12 -0.03
N ALA A 49 11.88 13.25 0.60
CA ALA A 49 10.89 14.25 0.99
C ALA A 49 11.46 15.64 0.69
N ASP A 50 10.64 16.55 0.18
CA ASP A 50 11.09 17.91 -0.11
C ASP A 50 11.05 18.80 1.13
N VAL A 51 10.25 18.45 2.12
CA VAL A 51 9.94 19.29 3.27
C VAL A 51 10.38 18.62 4.57
N LEU A 52 10.96 19.40 5.47
CA LEU A 52 11.27 19.00 6.83
C LEU A 52 10.42 19.84 7.79
N TYR A 53 9.57 19.21 8.58
CA TYR A 53 8.72 19.90 9.54
C TYR A 53 9.30 19.78 10.95
N TYR A 54 9.77 20.91 11.49
CA TYR A 54 10.11 21.01 12.90
C TYR A 54 8.82 21.15 13.69
N TYR A 55 8.49 20.15 14.51
CA TYR A 55 7.19 20.08 15.20
C TYR A 55 7.18 20.79 16.57
N GLY A 56 8.23 21.55 16.88
CA GLY A 56 8.34 22.41 18.08
C GLY A 56 8.75 21.65 19.34
N ASP A 57 8.65 22.31 20.50
CA ASP A 57 9.06 21.79 21.82
C ASP A 57 7.91 21.80 22.85
N HIS A 58 6.66 21.91 22.39
CA HIS A 58 5.49 21.95 23.24
C HIS A 58 5.26 20.59 23.93
N VAL A 59 4.56 20.57 25.07
CA VAL A 59 4.28 19.33 25.81
C VAL A 59 2.77 19.12 25.90
N PRO A 60 2.22 17.93 25.53
CA PRO A 60 2.93 16.78 24.95
C PRO A 60 3.36 17.03 23.50
N ASN A 61 4.55 16.53 23.13
CA ASN A 61 5.10 16.67 21.79
C ASN A 61 4.92 15.38 20.99
N LEU A 62 3.83 15.27 20.25
CA LEU A 62 3.49 14.05 19.48
C LEU A 62 3.42 14.37 17.99
N GLY A 63 4.07 13.52 17.18
CA GLY A 63 3.92 13.57 15.73
C GLY A 63 2.46 13.31 15.34
N ARG A 64 1.90 14.20 14.53
CA ARG A 64 0.54 14.08 13.97
C ARG A 64 0.49 13.07 12.83
N TYR A 65 -0.72 12.67 12.44
CA TYR A 65 -0.88 11.82 11.25
C TYR A 65 -0.45 12.60 10.01
N LYS A 66 0.12 11.89 9.01
CA LYS A 66 0.58 12.50 7.74
C LYS A 66 -0.49 13.40 7.11
N GLN A 67 -1.73 12.91 7.10
CA GLN A 67 -2.92 13.57 6.53
C GLN A 67 -3.36 14.85 7.25
N ASP A 68 -2.91 15.09 8.48
CA ASP A 68 -3.15 16.37 9.17
C ASP A 68 -2.33 17.50 8.54
N ASP A 69 -1.28 17.14 7.78
CA ASP A 69 -0.40 17.99 7.00
C ASP A 69 -0.02 19.34 7.66
N PRO A 70 0.54 19.33 8.89
CA PRO A 70 0.98 20.56 9.55
C PRO A 70 2.10 21.28 8.78
N ALA A 71 2.77 20.59 7.85
CA ALA A 71 3.77 21.18 6.97
C ALA A 71 3.15 21.96 5.78
N GLY A 72 1.89 21.68 5.43
CA GLY A 72 1.23 22.20 4.23
C GLY A 72 1.91 21.73 2.93
N ALA A 73 2.45 20.50 2.93
CA ALA A 73 3.19 19.94 1.81
C ALA A 73 2.32 19.10 0.87
N LEU A 74 1.18 18.61 1.34
CA LEU A 74 0.31 17.70 0.59
C LEU A 74 -0.77 18.49 -0.19
N PRO A 75 -1.28 17.93 -1.31
CA PRO A 75 -0.74 16.79 -2.05
C PRO A 75 0.43 17.21 -2.95
N GLY A 76 1.21 16.24 -3.44
CA GLY A 76 2.24 16.47 -4.45
C GLY A 76 3.67 16.41 -3.93
N TYR A 77 3.87 16.68 -2.64
CA TYR A 77 5.17 16.56 -1.97
C TYR A 77 5.02 15.62 -0.78
N ASP A 78 6.11 15.39 -0.05
CA ASP A 78 6.09 14.67 1.23
C ASP A 78 6.99 15.39 2.23
N TYR A 79 6.82 15.06 3.51
CA TYR A 79 7.55 15.68 4.60
C TYR A 79 7.95 14.70 5.70
N ASP A 80 9.10 14.98 6.32
CA ASP A 80 9.54 14.29 7.54
C ASP A 80 9.36 15.20 8.76
N LEU A 81 9.27 14.60 9.94
CA LEU A 81 9.27 15.31 11.23
C LEU A 81 10.70 15.41 11.78
N ILE A 82 11.03 16.55 12.39
CA ILE A 82 12.28 16.72 13.14
C ILE A 82 12.04 17.37 14.49
N ASN A 83 12.74 16.89 15.53
CA ASN A 83 12.72 17.50 16.86
C ASN A 83 13.89 18.50 17.02
N GLU A 84 13.96 19.21 18.14
CA GLU A 84 15.03 20.18 18.37
C GLU A 84 16.42 19.52 18.37
N ASP A 85 16.59 18.37 19.04
CA ASP A 85 17.88 17.65 19.08
C ASP A 85 18.47 17.42 17.69
N LYS A 86 17.65 16.98 16.72
CA LYS A 86 18.09 16.77 15.34
C LYS A 86 18.14 18.05 14.53
N LEU A 87 17.28 19.03 14.79
CA LEU A 87 17.33 20.36 14.17
C LEU A 87 18.72 21.00 14.36
N LEU A 88 19.27 20.92 15.57
CA LEU A 88 20.58 21.50 15.91
C LEU A 88 21.75 20.89 15.12
N ASN A 89 21.56 19.67 14.59
CA ASN A 89 22.56 18.94 13.79
C ASN A 89 22.46 19.21 12.28
N LEU A 90 21.46 19.96 11.81
CA LEU A 90 21.29 20.24 10.39
C LEU A 90 22.42 21.09 9.82
N THR A 91 22.72 20.89 8.55
CA THR A 91 23.67 21.71 7.77
C THR A 91 23.04 22.13 6.45
N VAL A 92 23.66 23.08 5.75
CA VAL A 92 23.22 23.48 4.40
C VAL A 92 24.32 23.20 3.39
N SER A 93 23.96 22.57 2.28
CA SER A 93 24.84 22.32 1.15
C SER A 93 24.06 22.36 -0.16
N GLY A 94 24.47 23.24 -1.08
CA GLY A 94 23.81 23.41 -2.39
C GLY A 94 22.34 23.80 -2.27
N ASN A 95 22.03 24.75 -1.38
CA ASN A 95 20.67 25.20 -1.04
C ASN A 95 19.73 24.08 -0.53
N ARG A 96 20.29 22.94 -0.09
CA ARG A 96 19.54 21.87 0.58
C ARG A 96 19.94 21.77 2.03
N ILE A 97 18.94 21.56 2.87
CA ILE A 97 19.07 21.31 4.30
C ILE A 97 19.38 19.82 4.47
N ARG A 98 20.49 19.47 5.14
CA ARG A 98 20.98 18.09 5.20
C ARG A 98 21.13 17.58 6.63
N LEU A 99 20.77 16.32 6.81
CA LEU A 99 21.15 15.52 7.98
C LEU A 99 22.52 14.86 7.74
N PRO A 100 23.29 14.54 8.80
CA PRO A 100 24.62 13.93 8.67
C PRO A 100 24.67 12.63 7.85
N HIS A 101 23.58 11.84 7.88
CA HIS A 101 23.47 10.58 7.13
C HIS A 101 23.03 10.76 5.65
N GLY A 102 22.91 12.01 5.17
CA GLY A 102 22.75 12.32 3.75
C GLY A 102 21.32 12.52 3.24
N VAL A 103 20.29 12.33 4.08
CA VAL A 103 18.93 12.77 3.73
C VAL A 103 18.91 14.29 3.68
N SER A 104 18.16 14.86 2.73
CA SER A 104 18.16 16.29 2.50
C SER A 104 16.82 16.82 2.03
N TYR A 105 16.54 18.07 2.36
CA TYR A 105 15.26 18.75 2.17
C TYR A 105 15.47 20.10 1.49
N ARG A 106 14.43 20.61 0.83
CA ARG A 106 14.41 21.93 0.18
C ARG A 106 13.91 23.02 1.12
N LEU A 107 12.99 22.67 1.99
CA LEU A 107 12.27 23.61 2.85
C LEU A 107 12.19 23.09 4.27
N LEU A 108 12.57 23.93 5.24
CA LEU A 108 12.27 23.70 6.65
C LEU A 108 11.00 24.47 7.02
N VAL A 109 9.99 23.77 7.51
CA VAL A 109 8.75 24.37 8.03
C VAL A 109 8.82 24.38 9.55
N ILE A 110 8.48 25.51 10.17
CA ILE A 110 8.39 25.66 11.63
C ILE A 110 6.91 25.74 12.07
N PRO A 111 6.60 25.47 13.35
CA PRO A 111 5.22 25.44 13.83
C PRO A 111 4.51 26.79 13.74
N ASP A 112 3.18 26.76 13.65
CA ASP A 112 2.34 27.95 13.51
C ASP A 112 2.05 28.67 14.85
N HIS A 113 2.32 28.03 15.98
CA HIS A 113 2.07 28.54 17.33
C HIS A 113 3.07 29.60 17.83
N ARG A 114 3.95 30.12 16.96
CA ARG A 114 4.87 31.26 17.22
C ARG A 114 5.78 31.12 18.45
N THR A 115 6.07 29.90 18.86
CA THR A 115 6.92 29.63 20.03
C THR A 115 8.12 28.80 19.59
N LEU A 116 9.34 29.24 19.90
CA LEU A 116 10.57 28.50 19.65
C LEU A 116 11.52 28.63 20.84
N SER A 117 12.36 27.64 21.07
CA SER A 117 13.50 27.84 21.97
C SER A 117 14.50 28.85 21.36
N PHE A 118 15.34 29.45 22.21
CA PHE A 118 16.45 30.28 21.73
C PHE A 118 17.48 29.47 20.92
N ALA A 119 17.70 28.19 21.25
CA ALA A 119 18.61 27.32 20.51
C ALA A 119 18.07 27.04 19.09
N ALA A 120 16.77 26.76 18.97
CA ALA A 120 16.11 26.53 17.69
C ALA A 120 16.19 27.76 16.77
N ILE A 121 15.80 28.96 17.23
CA ILE A 121 15.86 30.16 16.38
C ILE A 121 17.29 30.54 16.01
N LYS A 122 18.27 30.35 16.92
CA LYS A 122 19.69 30.55 16.61
C LYS A 122 20.15 29.61 15.51
N LYS A 123 19.77 28.32 15.59
CA LYS A 123 20.09 27.35 14.55
C LYS A 123 19.44 27.70 13.22
N ILE A 124 18.16 28.07 13.23
CA ILE A 124 17.42 28.52 12.05
C ILE A 124 18.13 29.72 11.40
N ALA A 125 18.56 30.71 12.17
CA ALA A 125 19.30 31.86 11.65
C ALA A 125 20.59 31.44 10.94
N MET A 126 21.35 30.49 11.51
CA MET A 126 22.55 29.93 10.88
C MET A 126 22.21 29.22 9.56
N LEU A 127 21.19 28.36 9.56
CA LEU A 127 20.76 27.63 8.37
C LEU A 127 20.33 28.60 7.25
N VAL A 128 19.53 29.61 7.58
CA VAL A 128 19.10 30.63 6.61
C VAL A 128 20.31 31.40 6.08
N ALA A 129 21.24 31.83 6.94
CA ALA A 129 22.45 32.52 6.52
C ALA A 129 23.27 31.68 5.52
N ASP A 130 23.31 30.36 5.70
CA ASP A 130 24.04 29.42 4.84
C ASP A 130 23.29 29.01 3.56
N GLY A 131 22.02 29.42 3.37
CA GLY A 131 21.27 29.20 2.14
C GLY A 131 19.96 28.43 2.28
N ALA A 132 19.53 28.10 3.49
CA ALA A 132 18.24 27.41 3.68
C ALA A 132 17.04 28.31 3.35
N THR A 133 15.97 27.69 2.87
CA THR A 133 14.64 28.30 2.87
C THR A 133 13.85 27.80 4.08
N VAL A 134 13.31 28.73 4.85
CA VAL A 134 12.50 28.44 6.04
C VAL A 134 11.12 29.03 5.87
N LEU A 135 10.09 28.26 6.20
CA LEU A 135 8.68 28.65 6.16
C LEU A 135 8.07 28.60 7.55
N GLY A 136 7.39 29.67 7.94
CA GLY A 136 6.53 29.68 9.11
C GLY A 136 6.37 31.09 9.70
N PRO A 137 5.45 31.28 10.64
CA PRO A 137 5.20 32.59 11.19
C PRO A 137 6.35 33.05 12.09
N LYS A 138 6.48 34.37 12.24
CA LYS A 138 7.43 34.99 13.16
C LYS A 138 7.20 34.49 14.59
N PRO A 139 8.20 33.87 15.23
CA PRO A 139 8.17 33.51 16.65
C PRO A 139 8.09 34.76 17.53
N THR A 140 7.34 34.68 18.62
CA THR A 140 7.11 35.80 19.54
C THR A 140 7.57 35.52 20.96
N THR A 141 7.77 34.27 21.35
CA THR A 141 8.14 33.91 22.72
C THR A 141 8.87 32.56 22.78
N THR A 142 9.47 32.27 23.95
CA THR A 142 10.12 31.00 24.27
C THR A 142 9.19 30.06 25.04
N ALA A 143 9.30 28.75 24.83
CA ALA A 143 8.50 27.75 25.57
C ALA A 143 8.95 27.53 27.04
N SER A 144 10.06 28.15 27.45
CA SER A 144 10.76 27.87 28.72
C SER A 144 11.24 29.16 29.39
N LEU A 145 11.39 29.13 30.72
CA LEU A 145 11.99 30.22 31.52
C LEU A 145 13.52 30.15 31.59
N VAL A 146 14.14 29.16 30.96
CA VAL A 146 15.60 29.01 30.93
C VAL A 146 16.23 30.24 30.26
N GLY A 147 16.98 31.01 31.04
CA GLY A 147 17.65 32.23 30.58
C GLY A 147 16.76 33.46 30.47
N PHE A 148 15.54 33.44 31.03
CA PHE A 148 14.65 34.60 31.09
C PHE A 148 15.25 35.76 31.93
N PRO A 149 15.05 37.05 31.56
CA PRO A 149 14.36 37.54 30.36
C PRO A 149 15.25 37.56 29.11
N ASN A 150 16.57 37.43 29.29
CA ASN A 150 17.57 37.60 28.22
C ASN A 150 17.33 36.69 27.00
N ALA A 151 16.84 35.46 27.19
CA ALA A 151 16.54 34.54 26.09
C ALA A 151 15.39 35.02 25.21
N GLU A 152 14.35 35.62 25.80
CA GLU A 152 13.20 36.16 25.08
C GLU A 152 13.59 37.42 24.30
N GLU A 153 14.35 38.32 24.92
CA GLU A 153 14.88 39.51 24.25
C GLU A 153 15.76 39.15 23.03
N LYS A 154 16.63 38.14 23.20
CA LYS A 154 17.48 37.64 22.10
C LYS A 154 16.65 36.95 21.01
N LEU A 155 15.61 36.20 21.36
CA LEU A 155 14.70 35.59 20.40
C LEU A 155 13.98 36.67 19.59
N VAL A 156 13.38 37.67 20.24
CA VAL A 156 12.67 38.76 19.56
C VAL A 156 13.59 39.53 18.63
N THR A 157 14.80 39.85 19.08
CA THR A 157 15.81 40.53 18.25
C THR A 157 16.14 39.73 16.99
N MET A 158 16.33 38.42 17.12
CA MET A 158 16.65 37.54 15.99
C MET A 158 15.44 37.32 15.07
N ALA A 159 14.24 37.22 15.63
CA ALA A 159 13.00 37.15 14.89
C ALA A 159 12.75 38.44 14.07
N ASP A 160 13.06 39.62 14.63
CA ASP A 160 13.00 40.90 13.94
C ASP A 160 13.98 40.97 12.75
N GLN A 161 15.18 40.38 12.87
CA GLN A 161 16.13 40.31 11.77
C GLN A 161 15.68 39.37 10.64
N LEU A 162 15.14 38.21 11.01
CA LEU A 162 14.75 37.16 10.07
C LEU A 162 13.41 37.44 9.37
N TRP A 163 12.37 37.85 10.09
CA TRP A 163 11.03 38.12 9.54
C TRP A 163 10.78 39.59 9.22
N THR A 164 11.72 40.48 9.53
CA THR A 164 11.55 41.94 9.52
C THR A 164 10.52 42.42 10.54
N LYS A 165 10.33 43.74 10.64
CA LYS A 165 9.23 44.37 11.39
C LYS A 165 7.96 44.53 10.53
N SER A 166 7.86 43.84 9.41
CA SER A 166 6.67 43.87 8.56
C SER A 166 5.46 43.31 9.30
N SER A 167 4.34 44.01 9.19
CA SER A 167 3.02 43.57 9.67
C SER A 167 2.24 42.79 8.61
N ASN A 168 2.80 42.56 7.42
CA ASN A 168 2.12 41.87 6.33
C ASN A 168 1.90 40.38 6.69
N PRO A 169 0.69 39.84 6.52
CA PRO A 169 0.38 38.45 6.87
C PRO A 169 1.06 37.43 5.93
N ILE A 170 1.43 37.86 4.73
CA ILE A 170 2.18 37.08 3.73
C ILE A 170 3.43 37.86 3.38
N GLY A 171 4.58 37.20 3.34
CA GLY A 171 5.82 37.87 2.98
C GLY A 171 7.01 36.93 2.90
N SER A 172 8.14 37.52 2.53
CA SER A 172 9.43 36.86 2.52
C SER A 172 10.53 37.86 2.82
N ASN A 173 11.62 37.38 3.41
CA ASN A 173 12.80 38.17 3.66
C ASN A 173 14.05 37.35 3.31
N LYS A 174 14.99 37.97 2.60
CA LYS A 174 16.30 37.37 2.35
C LYS A 174 17.22 37.63 3.54
N PHE A 175 17.96 36.62 3.96
CA PHE A 175 18.92 36.74 5.05
C PHE A 175 20.13 35.85 4.76
N GLY A 176 21.32 36.44 4.69
CA GLY A 176 22.51 35.78 4.16
C GLY A 176 22.25 35.23 2.75
N LYS A 177 22.50 33.93 2.54
CA LYS A 177 22.29 33.25 1.26
C LYS A 177 20.88 32.67 1.09
N GLY A 178 20.10 32.60 2.16
CA GLY A 178 18.79 31.96 2.21
C GLY A 178 17.65 32.96 2.35
N ARG A 179 16.48 32.44 2.75
CA ARG A 179 15.29 33.27 2.96
C ARG A 179 14.31 32.65 3.97
N VAL A 180 13.51 33.52 4.56
CA VAL A 180 12.39 33.18 5.42
C VAL A 180 11.10 33.61 4.73
N ILE A 181 10.08 32.75 4.74
CA ILE A 181 8.77 32.96 4.13
C ILE A 181 7.69 32.75 5.20
N TRP A 182 6.58 33.49 5.12
CA TRP A 182 5.42 33.30 5.98
C TRP A 182 4.12 33.52 5.22
N GLY A 183 3.02 32.96 5.75
CA GLY A 183 1.67 33.11 5.19
C GLY A 183 1.39 32.27 3.94
N LYS A 184 2.17 31.20 3.71
CA LYS A 184 2.01 30.26 2.58
C LYS A 184 2.07 28.82 3.07
N THR A 185 1.62 27.89 2.24
CA THR A 185 1.86 26.45 2.44
C THR A 185 3.21 26.04 1.85
N ALA A 186 3.78 24.93 2.30
CA ALA A 186 5.02 24.40 1.72
C ALA A 186 4.86 24.07 0.23
N ALA A 187 3.72 23.50 -0.18
CA ALA A 187 3.42 23.21 -1.57
C ALA A 187 3.44 24.47 -2.45
N GLN A 188 2.86 25.59 -1.98
CA GLN A 188 2.89 26.87 -2.69
C GLN A 188 4.32 27.38 -2.87
N VAL A 189 5.13 27.33 -1.81
CA VAL A 189 6.54 27.76 -1.86
C VAL A 189 7.34 26.94 -2.88
N LEU A 190 7.19 25.61 -2.86
CA LEU A 190 7.88 24.72 -3.80
C LEU A 190 7.46 24.97 -5.25
N GLN A 191 6.17 25.20 -5.50
CA GLN A 191 5.66 25.51 -6.84
C GLN A 191 6.16 26.88 -7.36
N GLU A 192 6.22 27.90 -6.49
CA GLU A 192 6.80 29.20 -6.83
C GLU A 192 8.28 29.10 -7.19
N ASP A 193 9.02 28.21 -6.51
CA ASP A 193 10.40 27.85 -6.81
C ASP A 193 10.57 26.97 -8.04
N LYS A 194 9.49 26.68 -8.77
CA LYS A 194 9.50 25.83 -9.98
C LYS A 194 9.98 24.42 -9.71
N ILE A 195 9.76 23.92 -8.49
CA ILE A 195 9.93 22.51 -8.18
C ILE A 195 8.65 21.80 -8.60
N PRO A 196 8.71 20.79 -9.49
CA PRO A 196 7.54 19.97 -9.79
C PRO A 196 7.12 19.15 -8.56
N ALA A 197 5.83 18.81 -8.50
CA ALA A 197 5.34 17.80 -7.56
C ALA A 197 6.11 16.49 -7.73
N ASP A 198 6.47 15.85 -6.63
CA ASP A 198 7.22 14.59 -6.63
C ASP A 198 6.39 13.42 -7.17
N PHE A 199 5.12 13.36 -6.75
CA PHE A 199 4.09 12.49 -7.29
C PHE A 199 2.76 13.24 -7.39
N GLN A 200 2.09 13.19 -8.52
CA GLN A 200 0.80 13.84 -8.70
C GLN A 200 -0.20 12.93 -9.40
N VAL A 201 -1.43 12.87 -8.88
CA VAL A 201 -2.57 12.29 -9.60
C VAL A 201 -3.12 13.37 -10.53
N ILE A 202 -2.97 13.17 -11.85
CA ILE A 202 -3.42 14.11 -12.89
C ILE A 202 -4.90 13.89 -13.19
N LYS A 203 -5.31 12.63 -13.30
CA LYS A 203 -6.68 12.24 -13.64
C LYS A 203 -7.06 10.97 -12.90
N THR A 204 -8.25 10.97 -12.31
CA THR A 204 -8.86 9.81 -11.66
C THR A 204 -10.36 10.08 -11.50
N ASP A 205 -11.15 9.04 -11.23
CA ASP A 205 -12.54 9.21 -10.82
C ASP A 205 -12.62 9.92 -9.45
N THR A 206 -13.67 10.71 -9.25
CA THR A 206 -13.92 11.46 -8.02
C THR A 206 -14.01 10.53 -6.80
N GLY A 207 -13.36 10.95 -5.70
CA GLY A 207 -13.40 10.24 -4.42
C GLY A 207 -12.43 9.08 -4.31
N LEU A 208 -11.61 8.82 -5.32
CA LEU A 208 -10.52 7.85 -5.24
C LEU A 208 -9.31 8.44 -4.53
N VAL A 209 -8.73 7.67 -3.61
CA VAL A 209 -7.56 8.08 -2.82
C VAL A 209 -6.37 7.18 -3.16
N PHE A 210 -5.22 7.81 -3.38
CA PHE A 210 -3.94 7.15 -3.62
C PHE A 210 -2.89 7.78 -2.72
N ASP A 211 -1.95 6.97 -2.25
CA ASP A 211 -0.80 7.44 -1.48
C ASP A 211 0.48 6.86 -2.06
N TYR A 212 1.60 7.50 -1.75
CA TYR A 212 2.90 7.12 -2.25
C TYR A 212 4.02 7.25 -1.20
N ILE A 213 5.08 6.48 -1.43
CA ILE A 213 6.40 6.67 -0.80
C ILE A 213 7.42 6.74 -1.91
N HIS A 214 8.36 7.69 -1.84
CA HIS A 214 9.47 7.82 -2.78
C HIS A 214 10.80 7.50 -2.10
N ARG A 215 11.63 6.67 -2.75
CA ARG A 215 12.99 6.36 -2.33
C ARG A 215 13.98 6.43 -3.48
N GLU A 216 15.22 6.79 -3.17
CA GLU A 216 16.32 6.88 -4.13
C GLU A 216 17.54 6.05 -3.70
N ILE A 217 18.26 5.49 -4.67
CA ILE A 217 19.51 4.77 -4.46
C ILE A 217 20.64 5.48 -5.22
N ALA A 218 21.50 6.16 -4.47
CA ALA A 218 22.74 6.78 -4.95
C ALA A 218 22.56 7.72 -6.16
N GLY A 219 21.39 8.34 -6.31
CA GLY A 219 21.02 9.18 -7.46
C GLY A 219 20.86 8.44 -8.79
N GLN A 220 20.95 7.10 -8.79
CA GLN A 220 20.91 6.27 -10.00
C GLN A 220 19.57 5.56 -10.20
N VAL A 221 18.86 5.31 -9.10
CA VAL A 221 17.56 4.66 -9.10
C VAL A 221 16.61 5.49 -8.27
N ASP A 222 15.46 5.80 -8.83
CA ASP A 222 14.32 6.35 -8.11
C ASP A 222 13.20 5.32 -8.16
N PHE A 223 12.48 5.14 -7.06
CA PHE A 223 11.30 4.29 -7.06
C PHE A 223 10.21 4.76 -6.13
N TYR A 224 8.98 4.56 -6.58
CA TYR A 224 7.78 4.99 -5.90
C TYR A 224 6.94 3.77 -5.54
N PHE A 225 6.60 3.60 -4.27
CA PHE A 225 5.55 2.67 -3.87
C PHE A 225 4.22 3.41 -3.94
N VAL A 226 3.37 3.07 -4.90
CA VAL A 226 2.05 3.68 -5.08
C VAL A 226 0.99 2.70 -4.61
N SER A 227 0.07 3.17 -3.77
CA SER A 227 -0.99 2.36 -3.17
C SER A 227 -2.36 2.98 -3.41
N SER A 228 -3.31 2.15 -3.82
CA SER A 228 -4.73 2.51 -3.88
C SER A 228 -5.37 2.26 -2.53
N GLN A 229 -5.98 3.29 -1.93
CA GLN A 229 -6.70 3.16 -0.66
C GLN A 229 -8.18 2.77 -0.86
N ASN A 230 -8.52 2.29 -2.07
CA ASN A 230 -9.89 2.15 -2.53
C ASN A 230 -10.39 0.70 -2.46
N ARG A 231 -11.62 0.51 -2.00
CA ARG A 231 -12.31 -0.79 -1.95
C ARG A 231 -12.73 -1.34 -3.32
N LYS A 232 -12.56 -0.56 -4.38
CA LYS A 232 -12.95 -0.90 -5.75
C LYS A 232 -11.74 -0.75 -6.67
N LYS A 233 -11.81 -1.39 -7.84
CA LYS A 233 -10.84 -1.17 -8.92
C LYS A 233 -10.76 0.32 -9.24
N ALA A 234 -9.55 0.80 -9.43
CA ALA A 234 -9.24 2.21 -9.59
C ALA A 234 -8.22 2.40 -10.72
N SER A 235 -8.45 3.39 -11.58
CA SER A 235 -7.54 3.78 -12.64
C SER A 235 -7.15 5.23 -12.45
N LEU A 236 -5.90 5.56 -12.75
CA LEU A 236 -5.40 6.92 -12.69
C LEU A 236 -4.35 7.19 -13.76
N THR A 237 -4.29 8.45 -14.20
CA THR A 237 -3.09 9.02 -14.82
C THR A 237 -2.35 9.75 -13.71
N CYS A 238 -1.08 9.42 -13.52
CA CYS A 238 -0.22 10.05 -12.51
C CYS A 238 1.11 10.48 -13.13
N SER A 239 1.80 11.42 -12.49
CA SER A 239 3.15 11.84 -12.84
C SER A 239 4.13 11.67 -11.69
N PHE A 240 5.36 11.37 -12.06
CA PHE A 240 6.52 11.21 -11.20
C PHE A 240 7.56 12.24 -11.59
N ARG A 241 8.23 12.87 -10.63
CA ARG A 241 9.33 13.82 -10.89
C ARG A 241 10.62 13.09 -11.29
N ASN A 242 10.59 12.48 -12.46
CA ASN A 242 11.68 11.74 -13.07
C ASN A 242 11.57 11.86 -14.60
N THR A 243 12.69 11.97 -15.32
CA THR A 243 12.74 12.01 -16.79
C THR A 243 14.00 11.33 -17.30
N GLY A 244 14.01 10.93 -18.58
CA GLY A 244 15.13 10.25 -19.22
C GLY A 244 15.30 8.79 -18.79
N ARG A 245 14.36 8.23 -18.05
CA ARG A 245 14.40 6.85 -17.56
C ARG A 245 13.13 6.08 -17.90
N GLN A 246 13.28 4.81 -18.28
CA GLN A 246 12.17 3.91 -18.59
C GLN A 246 11.44 3.53 -17.29
N PRO A 247 10.15 3.88 -17.12
CA PRO A 247 9.37 3.40 -16.00
C PRO A 247 9.11 1.89 -16.09
N GLU A 248 9.24 1.20 -14.97
CA GLU A 248 8.88 -0.21 -14.80
C GLU A 248 7.83 -0.35 -13.71
N LEU A 249 6.86 -1.25 -13.90
CA LEU A 249 5.94 -1.68 -12.86
C LEU A 249 6.44 -3.00 -12.28
N TRP A 250 6.69 -3.01 -10.98
CA TRP A 250 7.02 -4.19 -10.21
C TRP A 250 5.85 -4.49 -9.27
N ASP A 251 5.20 -5.62 -9.50
CA ASP A 251 4.05 -6.08 -8.72
C ASP A 251 4.54 -6.84 -7.49
N PRO A 252 4.34 -6.32 -6.27
CA PRO A 252 4.78 -6.99 -5.04
C PRO A 252 3.98 -8.25 -4.70
N VAL A 253 2.76 -8.43 -5.23
CA VAL A 253 1.94 -9.63 -5.01
C VAL A 253 2.52 -10.81 -5.79
N THR A 254 2.79 -10.61 -7.08
CA THR A 254 3.26 -11.69 -7.98
C THR A 254 4.78 -11.77 -8.08
N GLY A 255 5.49 -10.67 -7.85
CA GLY A 255 6.93 -10.53 -8.11
C GLY A 255 7.27 -10.28 -9.59
N ILE A 256 6.26 -10.04 -10.44
CA ILE A 256 6.48 -9.75 -11.86
C ILE A 256 6.98 -8.31 -12.03
N CYS A 257 8.04 -8.15 -12.81
CA CYS A 257 8.61 -6.87 -13.20
C CYS A 257 8.44 -6.68 -14.71
N ARG A 258 7.87 -5.54 -15.14
CA ARG A 258 7.66 -5.25 -16.57
C ARG A 258 7.83 -3.77 -16.88
N PRO A 259 8.25 -3.40 -18.09
CA PRO A 259 8.25 -2.00 -18.50
C PRO A 259 6.81 -1.46 -18.64
N LEU A 260 6.62 -0.19 -18.28
CA LEU A 260 5.46 0.61 -18.69
C LEU A 260 5.83 1.28 -20.02
N ARG A 261 5.45 0.65 -21.13
CA ARG A 261 5.87 1.05 -22.48
C ARG A 261 5.27 2.39 -22.91
N PHE A 262 4.16 2.76 -22.30
CA PHE A 262 3.39 3.93 -22.69
C PHE A 262 3.39 4.95 -21.57
N PHE A 263 4.20 5.99 -21.77
CA PHE A 263 4.43 7.08 -20.83
C PHE A 263 4.75 8.36 -21.60
N LYS A 264 4.56 9.50 -20.94
CA LYS A 264 4.86 10.83 -21.49
C LYS A 264 5.83 11.56 -20.58
N GLU A 265 6.94 12.02 -21.13
CA GLU A 265 7.84 12.93 -20.43
C GLU A 265 7.49 14.38 -20.77
N GLN A 266 7.34 15.22 -19.76
CA GLN A 266 7.06 16.64 -19.92
C GLN A 266 7.47 17.42 -18.66
N ASP A 267 8.09 18.59 -18.82
CA ASP A 267 8.37 19.55 -17.74
C ASP A 267 9.10 18.96 -16.52
N GLY A 268 10.05 18.03 -16.76
CA GLY A 268 10.83 17.38 -15.70
C GLY A 268 10.11 16.22 -14.99
N SER A 269 8.97 15.78 -15.51
CA SER A 269 8.19 14.66 -14.98
C SER A 269 7.83 13.61 -16.04
N THR A 270 7.57 12.38 -15.59
CA THR A 270 7.08 11.25 -16.39
C THR A 270 5.66 10.91 -15.96
N SER A 271 4.71 10.97 -16.89
CA SER A 271 3.33 10.59 -16.69
C SER A 271 3.03 9.19 -17.22
N VAL A 272 2.30 8.40 -16.44
CA VAL A 272 1.86 7.03 -16.78
C VAL A 272 0.42 6.79 -16.35
N ASP A 273 -0.26 5.94 -17.12
CA ASP A 273 -1.55 5.38 -16.72
C ASP A 273 -1.32 4.11 -15.89
N LEU A 274 -1.93 4.07 -14.71
CA LEU A 274 -1.91 2.94 -13.77
C LEU A 274 -3.33 2.43 -13.52
N GLN A 275 -3.44 1.12 -13.27
CA GLN A 275 -4.65 0.45 -12.80
C GLN A 275 -4.31 -0.35 -11.55
N PHE A 276 -5.18 -0.25 -10.55
CA PHE A 276 -5.11 -1.00 -9.31
C PHE A 276 -6.43 -1.72 -9.08
N ASP A 277 -6.33 -2.99 -8.70
CA ASP A 277 -7.46 -3.73 -8.12
C ASP A 277 -7.73 -3.22 -6.69
N PRO A 278 -8.84 -3.64 -6.03
CA PRO A 278 -9.17 -3.19 -4.69
C PRO A 278 -7.98 -3.30 -3.71
N PHE A 279 -7.63 -2.18 -3.07
CA PHE A 279 -6.47 -2.06 -2.18
C PHE A 279 -5.11 -2.43 -2.81
N GLY A 280 -5.01 -2.41 -4.13
CA GLY A 280 -3.81 -2.76 -4.87
C GLY A 280 -2.65 -1.77 -4.67
N SER A 281 -1.43 -2.27 -4.85
CA SER A 281 -0.21 -1.48 -4.76
C SER A 281 0.83 -1.94 -5.79
N ALA A 282 1.76 -1.05 -6.15
CA ALA A 282 2.83 -1.35 -7.08
C ALA A 282 4.05 -0.49 -6.79
N PHE A 283 5.22 -1.00 -7.16
CA PHE A 283 6.43 -0.18 -7.25
C PHE A 283 6.62 0.31 -8.69
N ILE A 284 6.81 1.61 -8.86
CA ILE A 284 7.18 2.24 -10.12
C ILE A 284 8.67 2.59 -10.06
N ILE A 285 9.48 1.91 -10.88
CA ILE A 285 10.95 1.99 -10.83
C ILE A 285 11.48 2.78 -12.01
N PHE A 286 12.46 3.66 -11.75
CA PHE A 286 13.21 4.44 -12.74
C PHE A 286 14.71 4.17 -12.57
N ARG A 287 15.23 3.13 -13.25
CA ARG A 287 16.64 2.69 -13.16
C ARG A 287 17.37 2.57 -14.50
N LEU A 288 16.64 2.38 -15.60
CA LEU A 288 17.20 2.20 -16.93
C LEU A 288 17.00 3.47 -17.75
N PRO A 289 17.89 3.80 -18.69
CA PRO A 289 17.66 4.86 -19.67
C PRO A 289 16.33 4.65 -20.40
N SER A 290 15.65 5.76 -20.74
CA SER A 290 14.41 5.71 -21.52
C SER A 290 14.67 5.11 -22.90
N THR A 291 13.87 4.11 -23.28
CA THR A 291 13.88 3.48 -24.60
C THR A 291 12.67 3.90 -25.44
N GLN A 292 12.13 5.11 -25.20
CA GLN A 292 10.88 5.57 -25.80
C GLN A 292 10.93 5.37 -27.32
N THR A 293 10.16 4.39 -27.79
CA THR A 293 10.00 4.15 -29.22
C THR A 293 8.76 4.92 -29.64
N ALA A 294 8.85 5.73 -30.69
CA ALA A 294 7.68 6.40 -31.25
C ALA A 294 6.60 5.34 -31.53
N VAL A 295 5.45 5.47 -30.88
CA VAL A 295 4.32 4.56 -31.12
C VAL A 295 3.74 4.93 -32.49
N SER A 296 4.24 4.31 -33.54
CA SER A 296 3.64 4.37 -34.87
C SER A 296 2.52 3.35 -34.94
N GLY A 297 1.31 3.74 -34.54
CA GLY A 297 0.13 2.89 -34.59
C GLY A 297 -1.17 3.66 -34.30
N SER A 298 -2.28 3.22 -34.89
CA SER A 298 -3.61 3.82 -34.74
C SER A 298 -4.36 3.36 -33.48
N THR A 299 -3.88 2.34 -32.77
CA THR A 299 -4.48 1.83 -31.54
C THR A 299 -4.00 2.63 -30.33
N PRO A 300 -4.88 3.05 -29.40
CA PRO A 300 -4.46 3.74 -28.19
C PRO A 300 -3.49 2.85 -27.39
N PRO A 301 -2.29 3.34 -27.10
CA PRO A 301 -1.31 2.58 -26.33
C PRO A 301 -1.81 2.25 -24.91
N LYS A 302 -1.75 0.98 -24.47
CA LYS A 302 -2.21 0.53 -23.14
C LYS A 302 -1.13 -0.19 -22.33
N ASN A 303 -0.97 0.18 -21.05
CA ASN A 303 -0.03 -0.47 -20.13
C ASN A 303 -0.59 -1.72 -19.42
N TYR A 304 -1.82 -2.13 -19.72
CA TYR A 304 -2.51 -3.23 -19.05
C TYR A 304 -3.30 -4.04 -20.08
N PRO A 305 -3.34 -5.38 -19.94
CA PRO A 305 -4.10 -6.22 -20.84
C PRO A 305 -5.60 -6.14 -20.52
N GLU A 306 -6.40 -6.45 -21.53
CA GLU A 306 -7.82 -6.75 -21.38
C GLU A 306 -8.02 -8.25 -21.16
N PHE A 307 -8.92 -8.60 -20.25
CA PHE A 307 -9.22 -9.99 -19.94
C PHE A 307 -10.55 -10.38 -20.59
N HIS A 308 -10.55 -11.49 -21.32
CA HIS A 308 -11.73 -12.04 -21.97
C HIS A 308 -12.02 -13.44 -21.45
N ASP A 309 -13.29 -13.71 -21.16
CA ASP A 309 -13.74 -15.02 -20.71
C ASP A 309 -13.60 -16.05 -21.84
N LEU A 310 -13.00 -17.20 -21.52
CA LEU A 310 -12.97 -18.39 -22.40
C LEU A 310 -14.03 -19.40 -21.99
N VAL A 311 -14.12 -19.69 -20.69
CA VAL A 311 -15.13 -20.61 -20.15
C VAL A 311 -15.45 -20.23 -18.70
N THR A 312 -16.74 -20.33 -18.34
CA THR A 312 -17.21 -20.27 -16.95
C THR A 312 -17.46 -21.69 -16.44
N LEU A 313 -16.96 -22.00 -15.25
CA LEU A 313 -17.04 -23.33 -14.64
C LEU A 313 -18.32 -23.44 -13.80
N ASP A 314 -19.48 -23.47 -14.47
CA ASP A 314 -20.81 -23.61 -13.84
C ASP A 314 -21.21 -25.08 -13.59
N GLY A 315 -20.23 -25.98 -13.61
CA GLY A 315 -20.41 -27.40 -13.42
C GLY A 315 -20.66 -27.78 -11.95
N LYS A 316 -20.89 -29.07 -11.75
CA LYS A 316 -21.04 -29.66 -10.43
C LYS A 316 -19.67 -29.78 -9.77
N TRP A 317 -19.58 -29.33 -8.54
CA TRP A 317 -18.37 -29.40 -7.73
C TRP A 317 -18.48 -30.52 -6.71
N GLN A 318 -17.42 -31.33 -6.63
CA GLN A 318 -17.21 -32.22 -5.50
C GLN A 318 -16.37 -31.49 -4.46
N VAL A 319 -16.90 -31.29 -3.26
CA VAL A 319 -16.22 -30.54 -2.20
C VAL A 319 -15.87 -31.47 -1.06
N ARG A 320 -14.60 -31.49 -0.67
CA ARG A 320 -14.08 -32.29 0.45
C ARG A 320 -13.83 -31.40 1.66
N PHE A 321 -14.32 -31.84 2.81
CA PHE A 321 -14.18 -31.16 4.09
C PHE A 321 -13.51 -32.09 5.10
N ASP A 322 -12.78 -31.53 6.05
CA ASP A 322 -12.12 -32.33 7.06
C ASP A 322 -13.09 -32.70 8.20
N THR A 323 -13.25 -34.00 8.42
CA THR A 323 -14.12 -34.57 9.46
C THR A 323 -13.66 -34.24 10.88
N ALA A 324 -12.36 -33.99 11.08
CA ALA A 324 -11.82 -33.56 12.38
C ALA A 324 -12.43 -32.21 12.82
N TRP A 325 -12.87 -31.40 11.85
CA TRP A 325 -13.46 -30.07 12.05
C TRP A 325 -14.98 -30.03 11.91
N GLY A 326 -15.61 -31.21 11.88
CA GLY A 326 -17.06 -31.35 11.78
C GLY A 326 -17.59 -31.34 10.35
N GLY A 327 -16.72 -31.38 9.34
CA GLY A 327 -17.11 -31.50 7.95
C GLY A 327 -17.63 -32.89 7.58
N PRO A 328 -18.47 -33.03 6.54
CA PRO A 328 -19.10 -34.30 6.15
C PRO A 328 -18.19 -35.26 5.36
N ALA A 329 -16.86 -35.08 5.38
CA ALA A 329 -15.87 -35.68 4.46
C ALA A 329 -16.02 -35.23 3.00
N SER A 330 -17.23 -35.26 2.46
CA SER A 330 -17.53 -35.03 1.06
C SER A 330 -18.96 -34.51 0.88
N ALA A 331 -19.15 -33.51 0.02
CA ALA A 331 -20.47 -32.98 -0.34
C ALA A 331 -20.49 -32.51 -1.80
N ARG A 332 -21.63 -32.70 -2.46
CA ARG A 332 -21.85 -32.22 -3.83
C ARG A 332 -22.48 -30.83 -3.82
N PHE A 333 -21.92 -29.96 -4.64
CA PHE A 333 -22.39 -28.61 -4.90
C PHE A 333 -22.83 -28.54 -6.36
N ASP A 334 -24.13 -28.46 -6.61
CA ASP A 334 -24.64 -28.32 -7.98
C ASP A 334 -24.30 -26.94 -8.57
N THR A 335 -24.17 -25.92 -7.70
CA THR A 335 -23.61 -24.61 -8.00
C THR A 335 -22.71 -24.16 -6.85
N LEU A 336 -21.78 -23.25 -7.14
CA LEU A 336 -21.01 -22.54 -6.12
C LEU A 336 -21.97 -21.69 -5.27
N GLN A 337 -21.82 -21.77 -3.96
CA GLN A 337 -22.69 -21.07 -3.00
C GLN A 337 -21.97 -20.91 -1.67
N ASP A 338 -22.45 -19.94 -0.88
CA ASP A 338 -21.97 -19.67 0.46
C ASP A 338 -22.21 -20.88 1.37
N TRP A 339 -21.22 -21.27 2.17
CA TRP A 339 -21.38 -22.37 3.13
C TRP A 339 -22.51 -22.13 4.11
N ILE A 340 -22.77 -20.87 4.51
CA ILE A 340 -23.78 -20.57 5.53
C ILE A 340 -25.23 -20.83 5.05
N SER A 341 -25.45 -20.93 3.74
CA SER A 341 -26.76 -21.28 3.16
C SER A 341 -26.99 -22.79 3.08
N ARG A 342 -25.96 -23.61 3.35
CA ARG A 342 -26.07 -25.06 3.36
C ARG A 342 -26.92 -25.54 4.52
N SER A 343 -27.72 -26.58 4.29
CA SER A 343 -28.57 -27.19 5.31
C SER A 343 -27.76 -28.08 6.26
N GLU A 344 -26.63 -28.62 5.80
CA GLU A 344 -25.75 -29.46 6.61
C GLU A 344 -25.02 -28.62 7.67
N PRO A 345 -25.25 -28.86 8.98
CA PRO A 345 -24.59 -28.08 10.03
C PRO A 345 -23.06 -28.17 9.97
N GLY A 346 -22.53 -29.31 9.51
CA GLY A 346 -21.10 -29.53 9.32
C GLY A 346 -20.47 -28.69 8.20
N ILE A 347 -21.27 -28.10 7.30
CA ILE A 347 -20.82 -27.14 6.28
C ILE A 347 -21.18 -25.72 6.71
N LYS A 348 -22.42 -25.48 7.16
CA LYS A 348 -22.93 -24.17 7.59
C LYS A 348 -22.03 -23.47 8.63
N TYR A 349 -21.53 -24.24 9.58
CA TYR A 349 -20.68 -23.76 10.67
C TYR A 349 -19.21 -24.15 10.48
N TYR A 350 -18.80 -24.54 9.28
CA TYR A 350 -17.44 -25.02 9.04
C TYR A 350 -16.43 -23.88 9.14
N SER A 351 -15.29 -24.16 9.78
CA SER A 351 -14.10 -23.32 9.70
C SER A 351 -12.90 -24.19 9.40
N GLY A 352 -12.09 -23.78 8.43
CA GLY A 352 -10.92 -24.52 7.99
C GLY A 352 -10.83 -24.58 6.48
N LYS A 353 -10.26 -25.67 5.98
CA LYS A 353 -9.96 -25.88 4.55
C LYS A 353 -11.05 -26.73 3.91
N ALA A 354 -11.47 -26.37 2.70
CA ALA A 354 -12.32 -27.21 1.85
C ALA A 354 -11.71 -27.29 0.46
N VAL A 355 -11.69 -28.49 -0.13
CA VAL A 355 -11.13 -28.73 -1.47
C VAL A 355 -12.26 -28.93 -2.46
N TYR A 356 -12.40 -27.98 -3.37
CA TYR A 356 -13.34 -28.01 -4.49
C TYR A 356 -12.69 -28.73 -5.67
N GLN A 357 -13.41 -29.65 -6.30
CA GLN A 357 -12.95 -30.37 -7.48
C GLN A 357 -13.97 -30.34 -8.59
N GLN A 358 -13.49 -30.11 -9.81
CA GLN A 358 -14.27 -30.20 -11.03
C GLN A 358 -13.35 -30.58 -12.20
N SER A 359 -13.91 -31.27 -13.19
CA SER A 359 -13.30 -31.42 -14.51
C SER A 359 -13.93 -30.48 -15.52
N PHE A 360 -13.13 -29.93 -16.44
CA PHE A 360 -13.63 -29.00 -17.46
C PHE A 360 -12.84 -29.08 -18.77
N ASP A 361 -13.49 -28.64 -19.84
CA ASP A 361 -12.91 -28.49 -21.16
C ASP A 361 -12.84 -27.01 -21.54
N VAL A 362 -11.93 -26.66 -22.44
CA VAL A 362 -11.78 -25.34 -23.06
C VAL A 362 -11.76 -25.53 -24.58
N PRO A 363 -12.93 -25.68 -25.23
CA PRO A 363 -13.00 -26.04 -26.65
C PRO A 363 -12.32 -25.02 -27.57
N ASP A 364 -12.42 -23.74 -27.24
CA ASP A 364 -11.84 -22.62 -28.00
C ASP A 364 -10.45 -22.22 -27.49
N LEU A 365 -9.69 -23.19 -26.95
CA LEU A 365 -8.30 -22.95 -26.57
C LEU A 365 -7.46 -22.80 -27.84
N GLU A 366 -7.32 -21.56 -28.31
CA GLU A 366 -6.38 -21.22 -29.38
C GLU A 366 -4.98 -21.71 -29.00
N GLY A 367 -4.27 -22.26 -30.00
CA GLY A 367 -3.00 -22.96 -29.78
C GLY A 367 -2.02 -22.11 -28.98
N ASN A 368 -1.42 -22.73 -27.97
CA ASN A 368 -0.34 -22.21 -27.12
C ASN A 368 0.97 -22.05 -27.94
N ASN A 369 0.87 -21.48 -29.14
CA ASN A 369 1.97 -21.22 -30.04
C ASN A 369 2.73 -20.01 -29.51
N ALA A 370 4.05 -20.14 -29.47
CA ALA A 370 5.03 -19.25 -28.85
C ALA A 370 5.09 -17.80 -29.40
N SER A 371 4.07 -17.32 -30.12
CA SER A 371 3.87 -15.91 -30.46
C SER A 371 3.11 -15.17 -29.35
N ASN A 372 3.76 -15.06 -28.18
CA ASN A 372 3.73 -14.02 -27.13
C ASN A 372 2.51 -13.10 -26.80
N ASP A 373 1.31 -13.21 -27.37
CA ASP A 373 0.23 -12.22 -27.10
C ASP A 373 -0.94 -12.74 -26.23
N HIS A 374 -1.00 -14.03 -25.90
CA HIS A 374 -2.10 -14.60 -25.11
C HIS A 374 -1.59 -15.37 -23.89
N GLN A 375 -1.91 -14.87 -22.69
CA GLN A 375 -1.71 -15.59 -21.43
C GLN A 375 -3.05 -15.98 -20.83
N HIS A 376 -3.20 -17.24 -20.45
CA HIS A 376 -4.40 -17.76 -19.81
C HIS A 376 -4.29 -17.77 -18.29
N PHE A 377 -5.39 -17.42 -17.63
CA PHE A 377 -5.51 -17.37 -16.18
C PHE A 377 -6.77 -18.07 -15.71
N ILE A 378 -6.72 -18.63 -14.50
CA ILE A 378 -7.94 -18.96 -13.75
C ILE A 378 -8.27 -17.79 -12.84
N GLU A 379 -9.53 -17.39 -12.82
CA GLU A 379 -10.08 -16.37 -11.93
C GLU A 379 -11.18 -16.98 -11.07
N LEU A 380 -11.06 -16.86 -9.75
CA LEU A 380 -11.92 -17.57 -8.81
C LEU A 380 -13.21 -16.81 -8.47
N GLY A 381 -13.37 -15.58 -8.95
CA GLY A 381 -14.47 -14.69 -8.56
C GLY A 381 -14.41 -14.38 -7.07
N ASP A 382 -15.48 -14.61 -6.34
CA ASP A 382 -15.53 -14.38 -4.90
C ASP A 382 -15.03 -15.58 -4.08
N VAL A 383 -13.97 -15.36 -3.31
CA VAL A 383 -13.43 -16.27 -2.30
C VAL A 383 -13.70 -15.68 -0.91
N LYS A 384 -14.46 -16.40 -0.08
CA LYS A 384 -14.86 -15.99 1.28
C LYS A 384 -14.28 -16.98 2.30
N ASP A 385 -14.07 -16.64 3.57
CA ASP A 385 -14.19 -15.35 4.24
C ASP A 385 -12.89 -14.53 4.10
N VAL A 386 -11.78 -15.12 4.56
CA VAL A 386 -10.44 -14.50 4.55
C VAL A 386 -9.87 -14.27 3.15
N GLY A 387 -10.52 -14.82 2.12
CA GLY A 387 -10.12 -14.65 0.74
C GLY A 387 -8.82 -15.38 0.40
N ILE A 388 -8.61 -16.61 0.88
CA ILE A 388 -7.39 -17.36 0.59
C ILE A 388 -7.75 -18.65 -0.15
N ALA A 389 -7.08 -18.87 -1.29
CA ALA A 389 -7.19 -20.09 -2.06
C ALA A 389 -5.85 -20.57 -2.61
N SER A 390 -5.72 -21.88 -2.78
CA SER A 390 -4.61 -22.51 -3.51
C SER A 390 -5.17 -23.33 -4.66
N VAL A 391 -4.54 -23.26 -5.83
CA VAL A 391 -5.07 -23.89 -7.04
C VAL A 391 -4.08 -24.92 -7.58
N THR A 392 -4.59 -26.12 -7.85
CA THR A 392 -3.86 -27.18 -8.55
C THR A 392 -4.59 -27.53 -9.83
N LEU A 393 -3.87 -27.56 -10.95
CA LEU A 393 -4.43 -27.95 -12.25
C LEU A 393 -3.64 -29.12 -12.82
N ASN A 394 -4.33 -30.21 -13.16
CA ASN A 394 -3.71 -31.40 -13.76
C ASN A 394 -2.52 -31.94 -12.93
N GLY A 395 -2.59 -31.81 -11.60
CA GLY A 395 -1.54 -32.19 -10.66
C GLY A 395 -0.42 -31.16 -10.46
N LYS A 396 -0.43 -30.04 -11.20
CA LYS A 396 0.53 -28.94 -11.03
C LYS A 396 -0.02 -27.90 -10.06
N ASP A 397 0.73 -27.60 -9.00
CA ASP A 397 0.46 -26.47 -8.11
C ASP A 397 0.69 -25.15 -8.86
N LEU A 398 -0.34 -24.30 -8.93
CA LEU A 398 -0.31 -22.97 -9.53
C LEU A 398 -0.03 -21.87 -8.50
N GLY A 399 -0.04 -22.20 -7.21
CA GLY A 399 0.25 -21.31 -6.11
C GLY A 399 -0.99 -20.83 -5.35
N ILE A 400 -0.78 -19.77 -4.56
CA ILE A 400 -1.74 -19.21 -3.61
C ILE A 400 -2.21 -17.84 -4.12
N THR A 401 -3.51 -17.60 -4.04
CA THR A 401 -4.12 -16.27 -4.20
C THR A 401 -4.81 -15.88 -2.90
N TRP A 402 -4.58 -14.65 -2.45
CA TRP A 402 -5.04 -14.16 -1.13
C TRP A 402 -5.64 -12.75 -1.17
N CYS A 403 -5.64 -12.10 -2.33
CA CYS A 403 -6.23 -10.78 -2.53
C CYS A 403 -6.86 -10.70 -3.92
N PRO A 404 -7.87 -9.83 -4.12
CA PRO A 404 -8.42 -9.55 -5.44
C PRO A 404 -7.37 -8.97 -6.41
N PRO A 405 -7.44 -9.30 -7.70
CA PRO A 405 -8.30 -10.33 -8.29
C PRO A 405 -7.75 -11.71 -7.91
N PHE A 406 -8.64 -12.64 -7.54
CA PHE A 406 -8.23 -14.00 -7.17
C PHE A 406 -7.84 -14.80 -8.41
N ARG A 407 -6.68 -14.46 -8.99
CA ARG A 407 -6.26 -14.86 -10.32
C ARG A 407 -4.86 -15.45 -10.30
N LEU A 408 -4.68 -16.58 -10.98
CA LEU A 408 -3.39 -17.26 -11.13
C LEU A 408 -3.14 -17.63 -12.60
N PRO A 409 -1.89 -17.50 -13.08
CA PRO A 409 -1.54 -17.92 -14.44
C PRO A 409 -1.64 -19.44 -14.56
N LEU A 410 -2.25 -19.91 -15.65
CA LEU A 410 -2.40 -21.35 -15.91
C LEU A 410 -1.15 -21.95 -16.56
N GLY A 411 -0.46 -21.15 -17.37
CA GLY A 411 0.70 -21.59 -18.16
C GLY A 411 0.40 -22.84 -19.00
N GLU A 412 1.42 -23.68 -19.19
CA GLU A 412 1.33 -24.90 -20.00
C GLU A 412 0.49 -26.03 -19.36
N ALA A 413 -0.02 -25.86 -18.14
CA ALA A 413 -0.83 -26.88 -17.50
C ALA A 413 -2.25 -26.97 -18.09
N LEU A 414 -2.72 -25.91 -18.76
CA LEU A 414 -4.03 -25.88 -19.39
C LEU A 414 -4.07 -26.74 -20.66
N ARG A 415 -5.13 -27.52 -20.81
CA ARG A 415 -5.40 -28.37 -21.98
C ARG A 415 -6.74 -27.97 -22.59
N ALA A 416 -6.94 -28.29 -23.87
CA ALA A 416 -8.23 -28.07 -24.53
C ALA A 416 -9.36 -28.93 -23.93
N SER A 417 -9.03 -30.10 -23.35
CA SER A 417 -10.00 -30.98 -22.71
C SER A 417 -9.39 -31.81 -21.58
N GLY A 418 -10.26 -32.35 -20.73
CA GLY A 418 -9.91 -33.28 -19.66
C GLY A 418 -9.13 -32.65 -18.52
N ASN A 419 -9.26 -31.34 -18.31
CA ASN A 419 -8.59 -30.67 -17.20
C ASN A 419 -9.19 -31.08 -15.87
N LYS A 420 -8.35 -31.39 -14.89
CA LYS A 420 -8.73 -31.67 -13.51
C LYS A 420 -8.30 -30.51 -12.62
N LEU A 421 -9.27 -29.84 -12.02
CA LEU A 421 -9.06 -28.67 -11.17
C LEU A 421 -9.29 -29.04 -9.71
N GLU A 422 -8.38 -28.61 -8.85
CA GLU A 422 -8.56 -28.60 -7.41
C GLU A 422 -8.34 -27.18 -6.88
N ILE A 423 -9.29 -26.67 -6.10
CA ILE A 423 -9.19 -25.37 -5.44
C ILE A 423 -9.36 -25.61 -3.94
N LEU A 424 -8.29 -25.42 -3.18
CA LEU A 424 -8.36 -25.37 -1.72
C LEU A 424 -8.79 -23.97 -1.30
N VAL A 425 -9.90 -23.84 -0.58
CA VAL A 425 -10.40 -22.57 -0.03
C VAL A 425 -10.39 -22.62 1.48
N VAL A 426 -10.03 -21.50 2.10
CA VAL A 426 -9.94 -21.38 3.56
C VAL A 426 -10.76 -20.18 4.04
N ASN A 427 -11.53 -20.35 5.12
CA ASN A 427 -12.21 -19.26 5.84
C ASN A 427 -11.63 -19.06 7.24
N SER A 428 -12.15 -18.10 8.02
CA SER A 428 -11.70 -17.87 9.41
C SER A 428 -12.34 -18.84 10.42
N TRP A 429 -11.84 -18.87 11.66
CA TRP A 429 -12.45 -19.59 12.79
C TRP A 429 -13.85 -19.11 13.19
N ARG A 430 -14.32 -18.00 12.63
CA ARG A 430 -15.54 -17.29 13.05
C ARG A 430 -16.76 -18.21 13.09
N ASN A 431 -17.02 -18.96 12.01
CA ASN A 431 -18.25 -19.75 11.87
C ASN A 431 -18.26 -20.98 12.79
N ARG A 432 -17.12 -21.66 12.98
CA ARG A 432 -17.03 -22.79 13.90
C ARG A 432 -17.13 -22.39 15.36
N LEU A 433 -16.54 -21.26 15.75
CA LEU A 433 -16.69 -20.70 17.10
C LEU A 433 -18.16 -20.37 17.40
N ILE A 434 -18.88 -19.79 16.44
CA ILE A 434 -20.32 -19.53 16.56
C ILE A 434 -21.13 -20.84 16.63
N GLY A 435 -20.85 -21.79 15.74
CA GLY A 435 -21.53 -23.08 15.75
C GLY A 435 -21.30 -23.85 17.05
N ASP A 436 -20.11 -23.73 17.66
CA ASP A 436 -19.83 -24.30 18.96
C ASP A 436 -20.54 -23.56 20.07
N ARG A 437 -20.59 -22.23 20.07
CA ARG A 437 -21.41 -21.46 21.04
C ARG A 437 -22.86 -21.92 21.03
N ASP A 438 -23.45 -22.06 19.83
CA ASP A 438 -24.87 -22.34 19.65
C ASP A 438 -25.23 -23.82 19.87
N ASN A 439 -24.26 -24.74 19.77
CA ASN A 439 -24.45 -26.18 19.97
C ASN A 439 -24.18 -26.59 21.42
N SER A 440 -25.02 -26.19 22.38
CA SER A 440 -24.81 -26.43 23.82
C SER A 440 -24.75 -27.91 24.23
N ALA A 441 -25.47 -28.80 23.54
CA ALA A 441 -25.58 -30.22 23.87
C ALA A 441 -24.70 -31.15 23.00
N GLY A 442 -24.07 -30.64 21.94
CA GLY A 442 -23.29 -31.44 21.01
C GLY A 442 -21.78 -31.34 21.17
N LYS A 443 -21.05 -32.11 20.35
CA LYS A 443 -19.60 -32.08 20.27
C LYS A 443 -19.12 -30.68 19.88
N LYS A 444 -18.19 -30.13 20.68
CA LYS A 444 -17.42 -28.92 20.35
C LYS A 444 -16.18 -29.32 19.53
N PHE A 445 -15.79 -28.45 18.61
CA PHE A 445 -14.60 -28.62 17.76
C PHE A 445 -13.49 -27.64 18.12
N THR A 446 -13.84 -26.56 18.79
CA THR A 446 -12.95 -25.47 19.17
C THR A 446 -12.81 -25.34 20.68
N ASN A 447 -11.67 -24.83 21.11
CA ASN A 447 -11.39 -24.47 22.49
C ASN A 447 -10.51 -23.22 22.51
N THR A 448 -10.94 -22.18 23.24
CA THR A 448 -10.26 -20.89 23.30
C THR A 448 -10.66 -20.11 24.56
N ASN A 449 -9.80 -19.19 25.00
CA ASN A 449 -10.09 -18.22 26.06
C ASN A 449 -10.86 -16.99 25.56
N ILE A 450 -11.05 -16.84 24.25
CA ILE A 450 -11.80 -15.72 23.68
C ILE A 450 -13.31 -15.96 23.84
N THR A 451 -13.99 -15.03 24.50
CA THR A 451 -15.45 -15.08 24.65
C THR A 451 -16.15 -14.82 23.32
N VAL A 452 -16.80 -15.85 22.77
CA VAL A 452 -17.67 -15.74 21.59
C VAL A 452 -18.95 -15.02 21.99
N ARG A 453 -19.06 -13.74 21.64
CA ARG A 453 -20.17 -12.89 22.10
C ARG A 453 -21.49 -13.22 21.39
N PRO A 454 -22.67 -12.98 22.02
CA PRO A 454 -23.97 -13.26 21.40
C PRO A 454 -24.24 -12.49 20.10
N ASP A 455 -23.66 -11.31 19.92
CA ASP A 455 -23.81 -10.47 18.72
C ASP A 455 -23.06 -11.04 17.50
N TRP A 456 -22.15 -12.00 17.69
CA TRP A 456 -21.39 -12.58 16.60
C TRP A 456 -22.30 -13.35 15.64
N GLN A 457 -22.35 -12.85 14.40
CA GLN A 457 -23.02 -13.48 13.26
C GLN A 457 -22.05 -14.31 12.42
N LEU A 458 -22.62 -15.32 11.75
CA LEU A 458 -21.91 -16.08 10.72
C LEU A 458 -21.46 -15.13 9.61
N VAL A 459 -20.29 -15.41 9.06
CA VAL A 459 -19.71 -14.67 7.94
C VAL A 459 -19.76 -15.52 6.68
N PRO A 460 -19.96 -14.92 5.49
CA PRO A 460 -19.89 -15.64 4.23
C PRO A 460 -18.62 -16.48 4.13
N SER A 461 -18.71 -17.69 3.58
CA SER A 461 -17.58 -18.61 3.53
C SER A 461 -17.60 -19.50 2.29
N GLY A 462 -16.41 -19.85 1.82
CA GLY A 462 -16.19 -20.74 0.68
C GLY A 462 -16.00 -20.03 -0.64
N LEU A 463 -16.03 -20.82 -1.70
CA LEU A 463 -15.97 -20.37 -3.08
C LEU A 463 -17.38 -20.07 -3.58
N THR A 464 -17.68 -18.80 -3.81
CA THR A 464 -19.00 -18.37 -4.35
C THR A 464 -18.93 -18.00 -5.83
N GLY A 465 -17.73 -17.88 -6.39
CA GLY A 465 -17.52 -17.74 -7.83
C GLY A 465 -17.96 -16.37 -8.39
N PRO A 466 -18.24 -16.28 -9.70
CA PRO A 466 -18.05 -17.34 -10.69
C PRO A 466 -16.56 -17.69 -10.87
N VAL A 467 -16.25 -18.97 -11.12
CA VAL A 467 -14.89 -19.40 -11.50
C VAL A 467 -14.80 -19.41 -13.02
N LYS A 468 -13.76 -18.78 -13.57
CA LYS A 468 -13.58 -18.60 -15.01
C LYS A 468 -12.16 -18.92 -15.45
N ILE A 469 -12.03 -19.37 -16.69
CA ILE A 469 -10.78 -19.29 -17.44
C ILE A 469 -10.85 -18.05 -18.31
N VAL A 470 -9.84 -17.20 -18.21
CA VAL A 470 -9.76 -15.93 -18.94
C VAL A 470 -8.46 -15.86 -19.74
N THR A 471 -8.48 -15.14 -20.85
CA THR A 471 -7.30 -14.83 -21.66
C THR A 471 -6.96 -13.35 -21.58
N ALA A 472 -5.70 -13.02 -21.33
CA ALA A 472 -5.17 -11.67 -21.39
C ALA A 472 -4.76 -11.32 -22.82
N ARG A 473 -5.23 -10.18 -23.31
CA ARG A 473 -4.87 -9.60 -24.62
C ARG A 473 -4.29 -8.21 -24.42
N TRP A 474 -3.11 -7.96 -24.97
CA TRP A 474 -2.35 -6.72 -24.81
C TRP A 474 -2.65 -5.67 -25.88
#